data_AF-A0A3D2TQ18-F1
#
_entry.id   AF-A0A3D2TQ18-F1
#
_cell.length_a   1.000
_cell.length_b   1.000
_cell.length_c   1.000
_cell.angle_alpha   90.00
_cell.angle_beta   90.00
_cell.angle_gamma   90.00
#
_symmetry.space_group_name_H-M   'P 1'
#
loop_
_entity.id
_entity.type
_entity.pdbx_description
1 polymer ?
#
loop_
_entity_poly.entity_id
_entity_poly.type
_entity_poly.pdbx_seq_one_letter_code
_entity_poly.pdbx_strand_id
1 'polypeptide(L)'
;MKNMLLNKEFIIKDMKKVICILIISSIALTAGVTVAYYNTSSLGYDNANILYIDNDIIRIFDMTIQYKKIQNKIEKIKKDIDKFSITI
;
A
#
# COMPACT_ATOMS: atom_id res chain seq x y z
N MET A 1 6.60 -22.99 -37.54
CA MET A 1 6.20 -21.67 -37.00
C MET A 1 4.87 -21.69 -36.25
N LYS A 2 3.79 -22.29 -36.80
CA LYS A 2 2.45 -22.35 -36.18
C LYS A 2 2.40 -23.00 -34.78
N ASN A 3 3.13 -24.10 -34.56
CA ASN A 3 3.21 -24.76 -33.24
C ASN A 3 3.88 -23.90 -32.16
N MET A 4 4.81 -23.02 -32.54
CA MET A 4 5.52 -22.14 -31.61
C MET A 4 4.65 -20.97 -31.15
N LEU A 5 3.73 -20.50 -32.02
CA LEU A 5 2.73 -19.48 -31.68
C LEU A 5 1.66 -20.04 -30.73
N LEU A 6 1.14 -21.23 -31.02
CA LEU A 6 0.19 -21.95 -30.15
C LEU A 6 0.73 -22.15 -28.73
N ASN A 7 2.01 -22.50 -28.60
CA ASN A 7 2.64 -22.71 -27.30
C ASN A 7 2.79 -21.39 -26.50
N LYS A 8 3.10 -20.28 -27.19
CA LYS A 8 3.13 -18.94 -26.56
C LYS A 8 1.74 -18.50 -26.07
N GLU A 9 0.70 -18.68 -26.88
CA GLU A 9 -0.67 -18.30 -26.47
C GLU A 9 -1.16 -19.11 -25.27
N PHE A 10 -0.81 -20.41 -25.22
CA PHE A 10 -1.11 -21.27 -24.08
C PHE A 10 -0.43 -20.77 -22.79
N ILE A 11 0.88 -20.47 -22.84
CA ILE A 11 1.63 -19.96 -21.70
C ILE A 11 1.05 -18.62 -21.20
N ILE A 12 0.75 -17.70 -22.12
CA ILE A 12 0.18 -16.39 -21.76
C ILE A 12 -1.20 -16.56 -21.09
N LYS A 13 -2.04 -17.48 -21.59
CA LYS A 13 -3.36 -17.76 -21.02
C LYS A 13 -3.27 -18.28 -19.59
N ASP A 14 -2.34 -19.18 -19.31
CA ASP A 14 -2.18 -19.71 -17.95
C ASP A 14 -1.54 -18.69 -17.00
N MET A 15 -0.59 -17.88 -17.47
CA MET A 15 -0.09 -16.74 -16.69
C MET A 15 -1.20 -15.75 -16.33
N LYS A 16 -2.10 -15.44 -17.28
CA LYS A 16 -3.26 -14.57 -17.01
C LYS A 16 -4.17 -15.15 -15.92
N LYS A 17 -4.45 -16.46 -15.94
CA LYS A 17 -5.25 -17.10 -14.88
C LYS A 17 -4.57 -17.00 -13.52
N VAL A 18 -3.26 -17.25 -13.45
CA VAL A 18 -2.49 -17.15 -12.20
C VAL A 18 -2.56 -15.73 -11.64
N ILE A 19 -2.38 -14.71 -12.49
CA ILE A 19 -2.51 -13.30 -12.11
C ILE A 19 -3.92 -13.00 -11.57
N CYS A 20 -4.97 -13.46 -12.26
CA CYS A 20 -6.34 -13.27 -11.79
C CYS A 20 -6.58 -13.91 -10.41
N ILE A 21 -6.07 -15.12 -10.18
CA ILE A 21 -6.18 -15.79 -8.88
C ILE A 21 -5.47 -14.96 -7.80
N LEU A 22 -4.25 -14.49 -8.06
CA LEU A 22 -3.50 -13.68 -7.11
C LEU A 22 -4.23 -12.37 -6.76
N ILE A 23 -4.85 -11.71 -7.74
CA ILE A 23 -5.64 -10.49 -7.52
C ILE A 23 -6.87 -10.79 -6.67
N ILE A 24 -7.63 -11.84 -7.00
CA ILE A 24 -8.83 -12.20 -6.23
C ILE A 24 -8.46 -12.61 -4.81
N SER A 25 -7.39 -13.40 -4.65
CA SER A 25 -6.86 -13.80 -3.35
C SER A 25 -6.40 -12.59 -2.52
N SER A 26 -5.75 -11.60 -3.13
CA SER A 26 -5.33 -10.40 -2.39
C SER A 26 -6.52 -9.56 -1.93
N ILE A 27 -7.55 -9.43 -2.77
CA ILE A 27 -8.79 -8.74 -2.42
C ILE A 27 -9.50 -9.47 -1.27
N ALA A 28 -9.66 -10.79 -1.37
CA ALA A 28 -10.29 -11.61 -0.33
C ALA A 28 -9.53 -11.56 0.99
N LEU A 29 -8.19 -11.64 0.94
CA LEU A 29 -7.33 -11.50 2.10
C LEU A 29 -7.48 -10.12 2.75
N THR A 30 -7.46 -9.06 1.95
CA THR A 30 -7.60 -7.68 2.45
C THR A 30 -8.95 -7.46 3.12
N ALA A 31 -10.03 -7.97 2.53
CA ALA A 31 -11.37 -7.92 3.12
C ALA A 31 -11.42 -8.68 4.47
N GLY A 32 -10.85 -9.89 4.53
CA GLY A 32 -10.81 -10.70 5.74
C GLY A 32 -10.05 -10.03 6.89
N VAL A 33 -8.86 -9.49 6.60
CA VAL A 33 -8.06 -8.73 7.59
C VAL A 33 -8.80 -7.49 8.05
N THR A 34 -9.46 -6.78 7.14
CA THR A 34 -10.22 -5.55 7.47
C THR A 34 -11.39 -5.85 8.42
N VAL A 35 -12.16 -6.91 8.16
CA VAL A 35 -13.28 -7.32 9.02
C VAL A 35 -12.77 -7.80 10.38
N ALA A 36 -11.72 -8.61 10.41
CA ALA A 36 -11.12 -9.07 11.66
C ALA A 36 -10.59 -7.91 12.52
N TYR A 37 -9.94 -6.93 11.88
CA TYR A 37 -9.45 -5.73 12.53
C TYR A 37 -10.59 -4.86 13.05
N TYR A 38 -11.66 -4.67 12.28
CA TYR A 38 -12.83 -3.90 12.71
C TYR A 38 -13.49 -4.56 13.93
N ASN A 39 -13.70 -5.87 13.89
CA ASN A 39 -14.29 -6.62 15.01
C ASN A 39 -13.43 -6.54 16.27
N THR A 40 -12.11 -6.66 16.14
CA THR A 40 -11.18 -6.58 17.28
C THR A 40 -11.08 -5.16 17.82
N SER A 41 -10.99 -4.16 16.93
CA SER A 41 -10.89 -2.75 17.32
C SER A 41 -12.20 -2.25 17.94
N SER A 42 -13.35 -2.69 17.45
CA SER A 42 -14.67 -2.39 18.03
C SER A 42 -14.82 -2.92 19.47
N LEU A 43 -14.12 -4.01 19.81
CA LEU A 43 -14.15 -4.60 21.15
C LEU A 43 -13.22 -3.92 22.17
N GLY A 44 -12.24 -3.12 21.73
CA GLY A 44 -11.21 -2.58 22.63
C GLY A 44 -10.84 -1.09 22.44
N TYR A 45 -11.31 -0.44 21.38
CA TYR A 45 -10.97 0.95 21.03
C TYR A 45 -12.19 1.73 20.54
N ASP A 46 -12.49 2.87 21.17
CA ASP A 46 -13.60 3.80 20.83
C ASP A 46 -13.56 4.37 19.40
N ASN A 47 -12.48 4.12 18.64
CA ASN A 47 -12.31 4.62 17.28
C ASN A 47 -11.73 3.54 16.35
N ALA A 48 -12.52 2.52 16.05
CA ALA A 48 -12.24 1.44 15.10
C ALA A 48 -12.26 1.87 13.62
N ASN A 49 -11.94 3.14 13.32
CA ASN A 49 -11.93 3.65 11.96
C ASN A 49 -10.74 3.05 11.19
N ILE A 50 -11.06 2.20 10.21
CA ILE A 50 -10.09 1.59 9.29
C ILE A 50 -9.37 2.65 8.45
N LEU A 51 -10.10 3.70 8.09
CA LEU A 51 -9.61 4.85 7.35
C LEU A 51 -10.17 6.12 7.98
N TYR A 52 -9.30 7.06 8.28
CA TYR A 52 -9.66 8.40 8.71
C TYR A 52 -8.79 9.40 7.95
N ILE A 53 -9.44 10.38 7.33
CA ILE A 53 -8.78 11.40 6.52
C ILE A 53 -9.21 12.74 7.07
N ASP A 54 -8.22 13.56 7.39
CA ASP A 54 -8.38 14.96 7.79
C ASP A 54 -7.33 15.81 7.06
N ASN A 55 -7.44 17.13 7.14
CA ASN A 55 -6.57 18.07 6.43
C ASN A 55 -5.09 17.88 6.79
N ASP A 56 -4.78 17.45 8.01
CA ASP A 56 -3.41 17.32 8.52
C ASP A 56 -2.93 15.86 8.65
N ILE A 57 -3.86 14.90 8.70
CA ILE A 57 -3.54 13.50 8.97
C ILE A 57 -4.32 12.53 8.08
N ILE A 58 -3.64 11.45 7.68
CA ILE A 58 -4.28 10.22 7.21
C ILE A 58 -3.99 9.14 8.24
N ARG A 59 -5.03 8.44 8.69
CA ARG A 59 -4.89 7.21 9.47
C ARG A 59 -5.46 6.03 8.66
N ILE A 60 -4.65 4.99 8.53
CA ILE A 60 -5.00 3.72 7.90
C ILE A 60 -4.67 2.61 8.90
N PHE A 61 -5.67 1.89 9.39
CA PHE A 61 -5.52 0.97 10.53
C PHE A 61 -4.81 1.67 11.72
N ASP A 62 -3.70 1.11 12.20
CA ASP A 62 -2.85 1.68 13.26
C ASP A 62 -1.80 2.67 12.74
N MET A 63 -1.65 2.81 11.42
CA MET A 63 -0.69 3.72 10.82
C MET A 63 -1.27 5.13 10.76
N THR A 64 -0.63 6.09 11.45
CA THR A 64 -0.97 7.51 11.34
C THR A 64 0.14 8.27 10.60
N ILE A 65 -0.24 8.85 9.47
CA ILE A 65 0.60 9.71 8.64
C ILE A 65 0.22 11.16 8.94
N GLN A 66 1.20 11.97 9.35
CA GLN A 66 1.02 13.40 9.57
C GLN A 66 1.79 14.15 8.48
N TYR A 67 1.09 14.94 7.66
CA TYR A 67 1.71 15.62 6.51
C TYR A 67 2.82 16.57 6.93
N LYS A 68 2.59 17.31 8.04
CA LYS A 68 3.59 18.22 8.61
C LYS A 68 4.89 17.52 9.01
N LYS A 69 4.81 16.29 9.56
CA LYS A 69 6.01 15.51 9.90
C LYS A 69 6.80 15.10 8.66
N ILE A 70 6.11 14.75 7.57
CA ILE A 70 6.74 14.42 6.29
C ILE A 70 7.41 15.67 5.70
N GLN A 71 6.70 16.80 5.65
CA GLN A 71 7.24 18.07 5.16
C GLN A 71 8.50 18.49 5.94
N ASN A 72 8.45 18.43 7.27
CA ASN A 72 9.60 18.75 8.12
C ASN A 72 10.81 17.84 7.85
N LYS A 73 10.58 16.53 7.62
CA LYS A 73 11.66 15.60 7.25
C LYS A 73 12.25 15.94 5.89
N ILE A 74 11.40 16.25 4.90
CA ILE A 74 11.85 16.65 3.56
C ILE A 74 12.68 17.94 3.62
N GLU A 75 12.23 18.94 4.36
CA GLU A 75 12.99 20.19 4.54
C GLU A 75 14.33 19.97 5.22
N LYS A 76 14.38 19.08 6.22
CA LYS A 76 15.63 18.74 6.90
C LYS A 76 16.62 18.07 5.94
N ILE A 77 16.15 17.12 5.12
CA ILE A 77 16.97 16.47 4.09
C ILE A 77 17.48 17.48 3.06
N LYS A 78 16.63 18.42 2.62
CA LYS A 78 17.05 19.50 1.71
C LYS A 78 18.16 20.34 2.31
N LYS A 79 18.01 20.79 3.56
CA LYS A 79 19.04 21.56 4.26
C LYS A 79 20.36 20.78 4.40
N ASP A 80 20.28 19.48 4.67
CA ASP A 80 21.47 18.63 4.76
C ASP A 80 22.16 18.52 3.38
N ILE A 81 21.41 18.33 2.29
CA ILE A 81 21.94 18.31 0.91
C ILE A 81 22.57 19.65 0.52
N ASP A 82 21.91 20.77 0.81
CA ASP A 82 22.41 22.10 0.49
C ASP A 82 23.72 22.37 1.25
N LYS A 83 23.79 21.97 2.52
CA LYS A 83 25.01 22.07 3.34
C LYS A 83 26.16 21.21 2.78
N PHE A 84 25.86 19.99 2.30
CA PHE A 84 26.85 19.14 1.63
C PHE A 84 27.33 19.74 0.31
N SER A 85 26.45 20.38 -0.45
CA SER A 85 26.77 20.99 -1.76
C SER A 85 27.65 22.23 -1.66
N ILE A 86 27.62 22.94 -0.52
CA ILE A 86 28.47 24.11 -0.24
C ILE A 86 29.86 23.70 0.30
N THR A 87 30.04 22.44 0.71
CA THR A 87 31.28 21.93 1.32
C THR A 87 32.24 21.27 0.31
N ILE A 88 31.79 21.06 -0.95
CA ILE A 88 32.62 20.58 -2.08
C ILE A 88 33.09 21.77 -2.89
#